data_AF-A0A364NHC1-F1
#
_entry.id   AF-A0A364NHC1-F1
#
_cell.length_a   1.000
_cell.length_b   1.000
_cell.length_c   1.000
_cell.angle_alpha   90.00
_cell.angle_beta   90.00
_cell.angle_gamma   90.00
#
_symmetry.space_group_name_H-M   'P 1'
#
loop_
_entity.id
_entity.type
_entity.pdbx_description
1 polymer ?
#
loop_
_entity_poly.entity_id
_entity_poly.type
_entity_poly.pdbx_seq_one_letter_code
_entity_poly.pdbx_strand_id
1 'polypeptide(L)'
;MKNCAHENVTCLNQYDLIRKYHCKDCDEVMICSCDQEHGERFLPHQLTMGSWEGSRERVPVTIGFQENICPVCRGLNAIAAPKASIHGATTKIVRYYWREIFFETTRRFYDAHPTLDPLDHNSSEFNFSEKRRVIEKQVISEIKKQHELNPKYEYSEQTQQEVIEITNTEVILVNAEHISTGEKKVGIRSGDKLLTVEEFAADYFNKQGLKVMEVESVPFHVLFGVFMYLVIEDPDDTKGRVVQFSSRNDFDTNTRQEGIITTILPDDFGSALYYERQRELIYWHLSKLHDLDWLFDYWLDYSSNLRQYLWAHREKDISKAKRVMNVLGLENIKKVLNYMAMNYWKNFCGWPDLLVFDDESFFFVEVKSRNDKLSEDQKNWLLGNKKHMGFKAKIFKVGKSNA
;
A
#
# COMPACT_ATOMS: atom_id res chain seq x y z
N MET A 1 32.88 1.41 28.55
CA MET A 1 32.35 0.94 27.25
C MET A 1 32.21 -0.57 27.33
N LYS A 2 31.03 -1.13 27.07
CA LYS A 2 30.91 -2.57 26.87
C LYS A 2 31.59 -2.87 25.53
N ASN A 3 32.67 -3.66 25.51
CA ASN A 3 33.25 -4.16 24.27
C ASN A 3 32.28 -5.17 23.67
N CYS A 4 31.31 -4.68 22.90
CA CYS A 4 30.36 -5.49 22.16
C CYS A 4 30.85 -5.63 20.73
N ALA A 5 30.85 -6.86 20.19
CA ALA A 5 31.17 -7.11 18.78
C ALA A 5 29.98 -6.79 17.84
N HIS A 6 28.83 -6.45 18.41
CA HIS A 6 27.59 -6.12 17.70
C HIS A 6 27.11 -7.20 16.73
N GLU A 7 27.34 -8.48 17.02
CA GLU A 7 26.97 -9.58 16.12
C GLU A 7 25.46 -9.71 15.96
N ASN A 8 24.68 -9.47 17.02
CA ASN A 8 23.23 -9.58 16.99
C ASN A 8 22.57 -8.21 16.82
N VAL A 9 22.45 -7.75 15.57
CA VAL A 9 21.79 -6.47 15.23
C VAL A 9 20.51 -6.67 14.44
N THR A 10 19.56 -5.77 14.63
CA THR A 10 18.32 -5.70 13.84
C THR A 10 18.21 -4.30 13.24
N CYS A 11 17.88 -4.22 11.95
CA CYS A 11 17.64 -2.92 11.31
C CYS A 11 16.34 -2.33 11.87
N LEU A 12 16.39 -1.07 12.31
CA LEU A 12 15.24 -0.39 12.88
C LEU A 12 14.11 -0.20 11.85
N ASN A 13 14.48 0.23 10.64
CA ASN A 13 13.57 0.46 9.54
C ASN A 13 14.27 0.26 8.19
N GLN A 14 13.80 -0.72 7.41
CA GLN A 14 14.40 -1.04 6.11
C GLN A 14 14.19 0.05 5.05
N TYR A 15 13.21 0.93 5.27
CA TYR A 15 12.82 2.03 4.40
C TYR A 15 13.56 3.34 4.68
N ASP A 16 14.45 3.38 5.67
CA ASP A 16 15.37 4.50 5.85
C ASP A 16 16.45 4.48 4.76
N LEU A 17 16.78 5.67 4.22
CA LEU A 17 17.91 5.83 3.28
C LEU A 17 19.22 5.49 3.99
N ILE A 18 19.50 6.16 5.12
CA ILE A 18 20.61 5.78 6.02
C ILE A 18 20.06 4.83 7.08
N ARG A 19 20.36 3.54 6.99
CA ARG A 19 19.76 2.52 7.86
C ARG A 19 20.43 2.50 9.23
N LYS A 20 19.61 2.41 10.27
CA LYS A 20 20.07 2.27 11.67
C LYS A 20 19.85 0.85 12.13
N TYR A 21 20.71 0.41 13.02
CA TYR A 21 20.74 -0.94 13.55
C TYR A 21 20.81 -0.89 15.07
N HIS A 22 19.93 -1.64 15.72
CA HIS A 22 19.91 -1.84 17.16
C HIS A 22 20.61 -3.15 17.50
N CYS A 23 21.56 -3.10 18.43
CA CYS A 23 22.26 -4.29 18.92
C CYS A 23 21.54 -4.86 20.13
N LYS A 24 21.09 -6.11 20.04
CA LYS A 24 20.35 -6.78 21.13
C LYS A 24 21.23 -7.10 22.35
N ASP A 25 22.55 -7.14 22.18
CA ASP A 25 23.47 -7.56 23.24
C ASP A 25 23.91 -6.38 24.13
N CYS A 26 24.03 -5.18 23.57
CA CYS A 26 24.45 -3.99 24.31
C CYS A 26 23.45 -2.84 24.31
N ASP A 27 22.33 -2.98 23.59
CA ASP A 27 21.25 -2.00 23.46
C ASP A 27 21.63 -0.70 22.73
N GLU A 28 22.82 -0.64 22.15
CA GLU A 28 23.29 0.51 21.37
C GLU A 28 22.62 0.57 19.99
N VAL A 29 22.59 1.77 19.40
CA VAL A 29 22.09 2.04 18.05
C VAL A 29 23.19 2.67 17.20
N MET A 30 23.40 2.11 16.01
CA MET A 30 24.52 2.44 15.12
C MET A 30 24.11 2.46 13.65
N ILE A 31 25.01 2.96 12.82
CA ILE A 31 24.93 2.97 11.36
C ILE A 31 26.11 2.16 10.81
N CYS A 32 25.90 1.42 9.71
CA CYS A 32 27.02 0.73 9.07
C CYS A 32 27.94 1.73 8.35
N SER A 33 29.25 1.60 8.50
CA SER A 33 30.24 2.50 7.89
C SER A 33 30.18 2.60 6.37
N CYS A 34 29.62 1.59 5.68
CA CYS A 34 29.36 1.66 4.23
C CYS A 34 28.42 2.80 3.81
N ASP A 35 27.64 3.35 4.73
CA ASP A 35 26.74 4.48 4.48
C ASP A 35 27.39 5.82 4.83
N GLN A 36 28.62 5.85 5.36
CA GLN A 36 29.24 7.04 5.93
C GLN A 36 29.40 8.17 4.92
N GLU A 37 30.04 7.91 3.79
CA GLU A 37 30.27 8.93 2.76
C GLU A 37 28.95 9.57 2.31
N HIS A 38 27.94 8.74 2.01
CA HIS A 38 26.66 9.23 1.53
C HIS A 38 25.88 9.96 2.62
N GLY A 39 25.88 9.41 3.84
CA GLY A 39 25.18 9.96 4.99
C GLY A 39 25.74 11.31 5.42
N GLU A 40 27.06 11.44 5.54
CA GLU A 40 27.71 12.69 5.93
C GLU A 40 27.60 13.76 4.84
N ARG A 41 27.76 13.38 3.57
CA ARG A 41 27.75 14.34 2.45
C ARG A 41 26.35 14.79 2.05
N PHE A 42 25.37 13.89 2.00
CA PHE A 42 24.06 14.18 1.38
C PHE A 42 22.89 14.14 2.37
N LEU A 43 23.00 13.41 3.49
CA LEU A 43 21.88 13.17 4.41
C LEU A 43 22.26 13.35 5.91
N PRO A 44 23.00 14.41 6.31
CA PRO A 44 23.48 14.53 7.69
C PRO A 44 22.34 14.64 8.72
N HIS A 45 21.19 15.19 8.31
CA HIS A 45 19.98 15.27 9.13
C HIS A 45 19.40 13.90 9.51
N GLN A 46 19.79 12.82 8.82
CA GLN A 46 19.38 11.46 9.15
C GLN A 46 20.36 10.74 10.10
N LEU A 47 21.52 11.32 10.45
CA LEU A 47 22.55 10.57 11.17
C LEU A 47 22.30 10.42 12.67
N THR A 48 21.50 11.29 13.26
CA THR A 48 21.33 11.36 14.73
C THR A 48 20.16 10.53 15.24
N MET A 49 19.18 10.22 14.40
CA MET A 49 17.96 9.53 14.80
C MET A 49 17.56 8.48 13.76
N GLY A 50 17.14 7.31 14.23
CA GLY A 50 16.37 6.34 13.46
C GLY A 50 14.90 6.34 13.85
N SER A 51 14.13 5.45 13.23
CA SER A 51 12.77 5.14 13.66
C SER A 51 12.50 3.65 13.56
N TRP A 52 11.68 3.10 14.45
CA TRP A 52 11.20 1.73 14.34
C TRP A 52 10.17 1.61 13.21
N GLU A 53 10.34 0.60 12.36
CA GLU A 53 9.37 0.25 11.32
C GLU A 53 8.01 -0.06 11.94
N GLY A 54 6.95 0.50 11.37
CA GLY A 54 5.57 0.33 11.85
C GLY A 54 5.18 1.34 12.94
N SER A 55 5.95 1.50 14.02
CA SER A 55 5.58 2.40 15.12
C SER A 55 6.01 3.85 14.90
N ARG A 56 7.01 4.09 14.04
CA ARG A 56 7.65 5.39 13.80
C ARG A 56 8.28 6.02 15.04
N GLU A 57 8.38 5.28 16.14
CA GLU A 57 9.02 5.72 17.36
C GLU A 57 10.47 6.09 17.07
N ARG A 58 10.87 7.29 17.51
CA ARG A 58 12.18 7.88 17.22
C ARG A 58 13.21 7.36 18.22
N VAL A 59 14.32 6.84 17.70
CA VAL A 59 15.40 6.27 18.50
C VAL A 59 16.71 7.02 18.21
N PRO A 60 17.45 7.51 19.22
CA PRO A 60 18.73 8.16 18.99
C PRO A 60 19.79 7.16 18.55
N VAL A 61 20.68 7.60 17.65
CA VAL A 61 21.92 6.88 17.33
C VAL A 61 22.90 7.16 18.45
N THR A 62 23.43 6.11 19.07
CA THR A 62 24.22 6.23 20.30
C THR A 62 25.73 6.14 20.06
N ILE A 63 26.17 5.36 19.07
CA ILE A 63 27.61 5.11 18.80
C ILE A 63 28.05 5.43 17.36
N GLY A 64 27.17 6.03 16.55
CA GLY A 64 27.51 6.50 15.21
C GLY A 64 27.82 5.38 14.20
N PHE A 65 28.81 5.60 13.34
CA PHE A 65 29.22 4.64 12.31
C PHE A 65 30.11 3.54 12.87
N GLN A 66 29.80 2.29 12.50
CA GLN A 66 30.52 1.09 12.93
C GLN A 66 30.74 0.16 11.73
N GLU A 67 31.84 -0.57 11.72
CA GLU A 67 32.17 -1.51 10.64
C GLU A 67 31.33 -2.79 10.70
N ASN A 68 31.10 -3.42 9.54
CA ASN A 68 30.48 -4.75 9.43
C ASN A 68 29.14 -4.89 10.17
N ILE A 69 28.29 -3.86 10.14
CA ILE A 69 26.97 -3.89 10.79
C ILE A 69 25.87 -4.40 9.85
N CYS A 70 25.81 -3.88 8.62
CA CYS A 70 24.76 -4.28 7.70
C CYS A 70 24.99 -5.71 7.16
N PRO A 71 23.94 -6.42 6.73
CA PRO A 71 24.07 -7.78 6.19
C PRO A 71 25.12 -7.88 5.07
N VAL A 72 25.14 -6.91 4.15
CA VAL A 72 26.04 -6.93 2.99
C VAL A 72 27.52 -6.83 3.42
N CYS A 73 27.86 -5.93 4.34
CA CYS A 73 29.24 -5.82 4.87
C CYS A 73 29.67 -7.07 5.65
N ARG A 74 28.71 -7.86 6.16
CA ARG A 74 28.98 -9.17 6.78
C ARG A 74 29.10 -10.32 5.78
N GLY A 75 28.98 -10.06 4.48
CA GLY A 75 28.93 -11.11 3.46
C GLY A 75 27.61 -11.89 3.44
N LEU A 76 26.56 -11.38 4.08
CA LEU A 76 25.21 -11.94 4.04
C LEU A 76 24.39 -11.31 2.91
N ASN A 77 23.33 -12.01 2.51
CA ASN A 77 22.40 -11.52 1.49
C ASN A 77 21.74 -10.21 1.93
N ALA A 78 21.57 -9.29 0.98
CA ALA A 78 20.86 -8.05 1.22
C ALA A 78 19.38 -8.33 1.52
N ILE A 79 18.84 -7.68 2.55
CA ILE A 79 17.41 -7.78 2.88
C ILE A 79 16.64 -6.86 1.92
N ALA A 80 15.74 -7.45 1.13
CA ALA A 80 14.88 -6.72 0.22
C ALA A 80 13.76 -6.00 0.98
N ALA A 81 13.56 -4.72 0.68
CA ALA A 81 12.45 -3.91 1.18
C ALA A 81 11.87 -3.10 0.01
N PRO A 82 11.13 -3.75 -0.91
CA PRO A 82 10.65 -3.08 -2.09
C PRO A 82 9.64 -1.99 -1.76
N LYS A 83 9.71 -0.84 -2.45
CA LYS A 83 8.67 0.19 -2.39
C LYS A 83 7.36 -0.33 -3.00
N ALA A 84 6.25 0.23 -2.55
CA ALA A 84 4.95 0.03 -3.19
C ALA A 84 5.00 0.45 -4.67
N SER A 85 4.17 -0.20 -5.50
CA SER A 85 4.08 0.14 -6.92
C SER A 85 3.26 1.42 -7.11
N ILE A 86 3.95 2.56 -7.10
CA ILE A 86 3.35 3.89 -7.30
C ILE A 86 3.86 4.56 -8.58
N HIS A 87 3.27 5.69 -8.97
CA HIS A 87 3.78 6.49 -10.09
C HIS A 87 5.26 6.81 -9.88
N GLY A 88 6.10 6.52 -10.88
CA GLY A 88 7.57 6.64 -10.79
C GLY A 88 8.29 5.42 -10.21
N ALA A 89 7.60 4.46 -9.59
CA ALA A 89 8.17 3.24 -9.01
C ALA A 89 7.40 1.98 -9.45
N THR A 90 7.16 1.83 -10.76
CA THR A 90 6.33 0.74 -11.29
C THR A 90 7.11 -0.54 -11.61
N THR A 91 8.41 -0.44 -11.92
CA THR A 91 9.22 -1.62 -12.28
C THR A 91 9.83 -2.29 -11.05
N LYS A 92 10.02 -3.62 -11.09
CA LYS A 92 10.66 -4.37 -9.99
C LYS A 92 12.04 -3.81 -9.63
N ILE A 93 12.84 -3.46 -10.63
CA ILE A 93 14.15 -2.84 -10.40
C ILE A 93 14.01 -1.54 -9.61
N VAL A 94 13.14 -0.63 -10.03
CA VAL A 94 12.96 0.65 -9.32
C VAL A 94 12.42 0.42 -7.91
N ARG A 95 11.55 -0.57 -7.72
CA ARG A 95 10.97 -0.90 -6.42
C ARG A 95 11.97 -1.55 -5.47
N TYR A 96 12.78 -2.50 -5.92
CA TYR A 96 13.72 -3.25 -5.07
C TYR A 96 15.04 -2.51 -4.85
N TYR A 97 15.52 -1.78 -5.87
CA TYR A 97 16.78 -1.03 -5.83
C TYR A 97 16.57 0.47 -5.56
N TRP A 98 15.42 0.86 -5.00
CA TRP A 98 15.06 2.27 -4.82
C TRP A 98 16.12 3.07 -4.07
N ARG A 99 16.81 2.43 -3.11
CA ARG A 99 17.83 3.02 -2.28
C ARG A 99 19.14 3.18 -3.06
N GLU A 100 19.57 2.14 -3.77
CA GLU A 100 20.76 2.17 -4.62
C GLU A 100 20.60 3.18 -5.76
N ILE A 101 19.41 3.24 -6.38
CA ILE A 101 19.09 4.22 -7.42
C ILE A 101 19.20 5.64 -6.84
N PHE A 102 18.63 5.89 -5.66
CA PHE A 102 18.76 7.20 -5.00
C PHE A 102 20.23 7.55 -4.76
N PHE A 103 20.97 6.66 -4.10
CA PHE A 103 22.35 6.89 -3.69
C PHE A 103 23.23 7.23 -4.90
N GLU A 104 23.15 6.41 -5.94
CA GLU A 104 23.99 6.57 -7.12
C GLU A 104 23.55 7.75 -7.98
N THR A 105 22.25 8.04 -8.06
CA THR A 105 21.75 9.23 -8.78
C THR A 105 22.23 10.51 -8.11
N THR A 106 22.05 10.63 -6.79
CA THR A 106 22.48 11.80 -6.01
C THR A 106 23.99 11.99 -6.09
N ARG A 107 24.77 10.91 -5.92
CA ARG A 107 26.24 10.97 -6.03
C ARG A 107 26.68 11.48 -7.40
N ARG A 108 26.21 10.87 -8.50
CA ARG A 108 26.55 11.29 -9.86
C ARG A 108 26.10 12.70 -10.18
N PHE A 109 24.95 13.12 -9.65
CA PHE A 109 24.45 14.47 -9.86
C PHE A 109 25.41 15.51 -9.29
N TYR A 110 25.80 15.38 -8.01
CA TYR A 110 26.71 16.34 -7.37
C TYR A 110 28.16 16.22 -7.84
N ASP A 111 28.63 15.02 -8.21
CA ASP A 111 29.95 14.87 -8.82
C ASP A 111 30.04 15.59 -10.19
N ALA A 112 28.94 15.63 -10.94
CA ALA A 112 28.84 16.40 -12.19
C ALA A 112 28.62 17.91 -11.97
N HIS A 113 28.29 18.33 -10.75
CA HIS A 113 27.99 19.72 -10.40
C HIS A 113 28.70 20.12 -9.09
N PRO A 114 30.04 20.14 -9.07
CA PRO A 114 30.82 20.34 -7.84
C PRO A 114 30.64 21.72 -7.19
N THR A 115 30.06 22.68 -7.91
CA THR A 115 29.75 24.02 -7.38
C THR A 115 28.45 24.06 -6.57
N LEU A 116 27.62 23.01 -6.62
CA LEU A 116 26.40 22.92 -5.82
C LEU A 116 26.72 22.31 -4.46
N ASP A 117 26.25 22.95 -3.40
CA ASP A 117 26.31 22.41 -2.05
C ASP A 117 25.14 21.42 -1.83
N PRO A 118 25.42 20.14 -1.50
CA PRO A 118 24.38 19.18 -1.15
C PRO A 118 23.51 19.57 0.04
N LEU A 119 23.99 20.45 0.91
CA LEU A 119 23.30 20.88 2.12
C LEU A 119 22.48 22.16 1.93
N ASP A 120 22.59 22.82 0.77
CA ASP A 120 21.77 23.98 0.44
C ASP A 120 20.36 23.54 -0.02
N HIS A 121 19.39 23.70 0.86
CA HIS A 121 17.98 23.39 0.60
C HIS A 121 17.36 24.24 -0.51
N ASN A 122 17.92 25.41 -0.84
CA ASN A 122 17.40 26.28 -1.91
C ASN A 122 17.87 25.88 -3.30
N SER A 123 18.95 25.09 -3.38
CA SER A 123 19.63 24.71 -4.63
C SER A 123 19.91 23.20 -4.67
N SER A 124 18.88 22.42 -4.40
CA SER A 124 18.96 20.95 -4.39
C SER A 124 18.91 20.35 -5.81
N GLU A 125 19.34 19.09 -5.94
CA GLU A 125 19.16 18.28 -7.14
C GLU A 125 17.72 18.25 -7.69
N PHE A 126 16.72 18.43 -6.82
CA PHE A 126 15.30 18.42 -7.19
C PHE A 126 14.88 19.69 -7.94
N ASN A 127 15.62 20.79 -7.78
CA ASN A 127 15.45 22.01 -8.57
C ASN A 127 15.90 21.80 -10.03
N PHE A 128 16.67 20.75 -10.31
CA PHE A 128 17.20 20.40 -11.64
C PHE A 128 16.59 19.07 -12.15
N SER A 129 15.27 18.96 -12.06
CA SER A 129 14.51 17.72 -12.30
C SER A 129 14.84 17.02 -13.63
N GLU A 130 15.02 17.76 -14.73
CA GLU A 130 15.36 17.19 -16.03
C GLU A 130 16.76 16.55 -16.05
N LYS A 131 17.76 17.26 -15.52
CA LYS A 131 19.14 16.75 -15.44
C LYS A 131 19.22 15.52 -14.55
N ARG A 132 18.58 15.57 -13.38
CA ARG A 132 18.49 14.44 -12.44
C ARG A 132 17.83 13.23 -13.10
N ARG A 133 16.76 13.43 -13.87
CA ARG A 133 16.04 12.36 -14.58
C ARG A 133 16.89 11.67 -15.65
N VAL A 134 17.80 12.40 -16.31
CA VAL A 134 18.74 11.79 -17.27
C VAL A 134 19.70 10.84 -16.55
N ILE A 135 20.29 11.29 -15.44
CA ILE A 135 21.20 10.48 -14.63
C ILE A 135 20.49 9.26 -14.05
N GLU A 136 19.30 9.45 -13.47
CA GLU A 136 18.50 8.37 -12.88
C GLU A 136 18.17 7.28 -13.91
N LYS A 137 17.82 7.66 -15.15
CA LYS A 137 17.59 6.70 -16.24
C LYS A 137 18.83 5.87 -16.58
N GLN A 138 20.01 6.50 -16.56
CA GLN A 138 21.28 5.80 -16.79
C GLN A 138 21.56 4.81 -15.65
N VAL A 139 21.45 5.25 -14.41
CA VAL A 139 21.61 4.41 -13.20
C VAL A 139 20.67 3.21 -13.24
N ILE A 140 19.39 3.42 -13.54
CA ILE A 140 18.40 2.32 -13.65
C ILE A 140 18.80 1.32 -14.75
N SER A 141 19.29 1.80 -15.90
CA SER A 141 19.73 0.94 -17.00
C SER A 141 20.94 0.09 -16.62
N GLU A 142 21.89 0.66 -15.89
CA GLU A 142 23.07 -0.05 -15.39
C GLU A 142 22.71 -1.09 -14.32
N ILE A 143 21.87 -0.72 -13.36
CA ILE A 143 21.38 -1.65 -12.32
C ILE A 143 20.61 -2.81 -12.96
N LYS A 144 19.81 -2.57 -14.01
CA LYS A 144 19.14 -3.64 -14.77
C LYS A 144 20.15 -4.67 -15.30
N LYS A 145 21.20 -4.20 -16.00
CA LYS A 145 22.25 -5.07 -16.53
C LYS A 145 23.00 -5.81 -15.41
N GLN A 146 23.29 -5.13 -14.31
CA GLN A 146 23.94 -5.75 -13.15
C GLN A 146 23.07 -6.84 -12.53
N HIS A 147 21.77 -6.59 -12.39
CA HIS A 147 20.82 -7.55 -11.84
C HIS A 147 20.70 -8.81 -12.72
N GLU A 148 20.76 -8.68 -14.04
CA GLU A 148 20.78 -9.82 -14.96
C GLU A 148 22.02 -10.72 -14.81
N LEU A 149 23.16 -10.14 -14.39
CA LEU A 149 24.43 -10.86 -14.24
C LEU A 149 24.65 -11.39 -12.82
N ASN A 150 24.36 -10.57 -11.82
CA ASN A 150 24.57 -10.86 -10.40
C ASN A 150 23.51 -10.13 -9.55
N PRO A 151 22.33 -10.75 -9.35
CA PRO A 151 21.22 -10.10 -8.65
C PRO A 151 21.53 -9.88 -7.17
N LYS A 152 21.57 -8.62 -6.74
CA LYS A 152 21.64 -8.25 -5.31
C LYS A 152 20.40 -8.68 -4.53
N TYR A 153 19.23 -8.64 -5.16
CA TYR A 153 17.96 -9.00 -4.54
C TYR A 153 17.27 -10.07 -5.39
N GLU A 154 16.73 -11.08 -4.72
CA GLU A 154 15.78 -12.00 -5.32
C GLU A 154 14.37 -11.40 -5.22
N TYR A 155 13.60 -11.50 -6.30
CA TYR A 155 12.19 -11.10 -6.26
C TYR A 155 11.40 -12.19 -5.54
N SER A 156 10.92 -11.89 -4.34
CA SER A 156 10.18 -12.83 -3.48
C SER A 156 8.66 -12.82 -3.71
N GLU A 157 8.18 -12.14 -4.77
CA GLU A 157 6.76 -12.05 -5.08
C GLU A 157 6.23 -13.38 -5.64
N GLN A 158 5.20 -13.95 -5.01
CA GLN A 158 4.54 -15.16 -5.49
C GLN A 158 3.96 -14.95 -6.89
N THR A 159 4.04 -15.95 -7.74
CA THR A 159 3.44 -15.91 -9.07
C THR A 159 1.92 -15.92 -8.97
N GLN A 160 1.25 -15.37 -10.00
CA GLN A 160 -0.21 -15.40 -10.07
C GLN A 160 -0.77 -16.84 -10.00
N GLN A 161 -0.09 -17.80 -10.64
CA GLN A 161 -0.53 -19.19 -10.67
C GLN A 161 -0.48 -19.82 -9.27
N GLU A 162 0.63 -19.64 -8.55
CA GLU A 162 0.76 -20.11 -7.17
C GLU A 162 -0.33 -19.51 -6.27
N VAL A 163 -0.62 -18.21 -6.41
CA VAL A 163 -1.67 -17.56 -5.62
C VAL A 163 -3.03 -18.17 -5.94
N ILE A 164 -3.39 -18.32 -7.21
CA ILE A 164 -4.66 -18.92 -7.64
C ILE A 164 -4.84 -20.34 -7.09
N GLU A 165 -3.78 -21.15 -7.13
CA GLU A 165 -3.77 -22.51 -6.58
C GLU A 165 -3.90 -22.50 -5.06
N ILE A 166 -3.10 -21.69 -4.37
CA ILE A 166 -3.17 -21.53 -2.91
C ILE A 166 -4.56 -21.07 -2.50
N THR A 167 -5.22 -20.20 -3.27
CA THR A 167 -6.51 -19.63 -2.89
C THR A 167 -7.71 -20.41 -3.39
N ASN A 168 -7.50 -21.44 -4.22
CA ASN A 168 -8.55 -22.15 -4.96
C ASN A 168 -9.48 -21.17 -5.71
N THR A 169 -8.90 -20.13 -6.30
CA THR A 169 -9.68 -19.09 -7.00
C THR A 169 -10.10 -19.59 -8.37
N GLU A 170 -11.41 -19.59 -8.63
CA GLU A 170 -11.95 -20.00 -9.92
C GLU A 170 -11.60 -18.97 -11.00
N VAL A 171 -11.13 -19.44 -12.16
CA VAL A 171 -10.87 -18.58 -13.34
C VAL A 171 -11.93 -18.87 -14.40
N ILE A 172 -12.76 -17.87 -14.69
CA ILE A 172 -13.76 -17.92 -15.75
C ILE A 172 -13.14 -17.27 -16.99
N LEU A 173 -12.98 -18.04 -18.07
CA LEU A 173 -12.51 -17.52 -19.36
C LEU A 173 -13.69 -17.37 -20.32
N VAL A 174 -13.97 -16.14 -20.75
CA VAL A 174 -14.99 -15.85 -21.77
C VAL A 174 -14.32 -15.21 -22.98
N ASN A 175 -14.51 -15.82 -24.15
CA ASN A 175 -14.03 -15.25 -25.40
C ASN A 175 -15.06 -14.28 -25.96
N ALA A 176 -14.62 -13.08 -26.33
CA ALA A 176 -15.46 -12.03 -26.89
C ALA A 176 -14.78 -11.31 -28.06
N GLU A 177 -15.59 -10.68 -28.92
CA GLU A 177 -15.10 -9.84 -30.01
C GLU A 177 -14.54 -8.53 -29.43
N HIS A 178 -13.28 -8.24 -29.75
CA HIS A 178 -12.59 -7.03 -29.31
C HIS A 178 -12.59 -6.00 -30.44
N ILE A 179 -13.12 -4.82 -30.18
CA ILE A 179 -13.18 -3.72 -31.12
C ILE A 179 -12.23 -2.61 -30.65
N SER A 180 -11.34 -2.19 -31.55
CA SER A 180 -10.50 -1.01 -31.31
C SER A 180 -11.36 0.25 -31.41
N THR A 181 -11.38 1.08 -30.37
CA THR A 181 -12.12 2.35 -30.36
C THR A 181 -11.32 3.53 -30.92
N GLY A 182 -10.06 3.31 -31.31
CA GLY A 182 -9.14 4.40 -31.66
C GLY A 182 -8.53 5.12 -30.45
N GLU A 183 -9.01 4.85 -29.25
CA GLU A 183 -8.40 5.27 -27.98
C GLU A 183 -7.55 4.16 -27.35
N LYS A 184 -6.86 4.44 -26.24
CA LYS A 184 -6.07 3.44 -25.49
C LYS A 184 -6.90 2.26 -24.93
N LYS A 185 -8.23 2.35 -24.91
CA LYS A 185 -9.12 1.34 -24.33
C LYS A 185 -9.73 0.46 -25.42
N VAL A 186 -9.69 -0.86 -25.24
CA VAL A 186 -10.35 -1.81 -26.15
C VAL A 186 -11.78 -2.01 -25.67
N GLY A 187 -12.76 -1.88 -26.57
CA GLY A 187 -14.14 -2.19 -26.27
C GLY A 187 -14.47 -3.64 -26.57
N ILE A 188 -15.31 -4.26 -25.75
CA ILE A 188 -15.81 -5.62 -25.92
C ILE A 188 -17.24 -5.56 -26.47
N ARG A 189 -17.49 -6.26 -27.57
CA ARG A 189 -18.84 -6.30 -28.15
C ARG A 189 -19.73 -7.26 -27.37
N SER A 190 -20.90 -6.79 -26.93
CA SER A 190 -21.96 -7.62 -26.37
C SER A 190 -23.29 -7.27 -27.04
N GLY A 191 -23.72 -8.10 -27.98
CA GLY A 191 -24.84 -7.77 -28.87
C GLY A 191 -24.56 -6.51 -29.69
N ASP A 192 -25.42 -5.50 -29.57
CA ASP A 192 -25.29 -4.21 -30.26
C ASP A 192 -24.52 -3.15 -29.45
N LYS A 193 -24.07 -3.49 -28.23
CA LYS A 193 -23.36 -2.56 -27.35
C LYS A 193 -21.85 -2.80 -27.38
N LEU A 194 -21.12 -1.72 -27.20
CA LEU A 194 -19.69 -1.72 -26.94
C LEU A 194 -19.46 -1.40 -25.45
N LEU A 195 -18.85 -2.34 -24.73
CA LEU A 195 -18.67 -2.29 -23.28
C LEU A 195 -17.18 -2.24 -22.92
N THR A 196 -16.85 -1.72 -21.74
CA THR A 196 -15.54 -1.99 -21.12
C THR A 196 -15.43 -3.46 -20.72
N VAL A 197 -14.24 -3.89 -20.27
CA VAL A 197 -14.02 -5.29 -19.85
C VAL A 197 -14.85 -5.59 -18.59
N GLU A 198 -14.91 -4.63 -17.67
CA GLU A 198 -15.66 -4.66 -16.41
C GLU A 198 -17.17 -4.66 -16.68
N GLU A 199 -17.64 -3.78 -17.56
CA GLU A 199 -19.05 -3.74 -17.99
C GLU A 199 -19.47 -5.05 -18.68
N PHE A 200 -18.59 -5.64 -19.49
CA PHE A 200 -18.84 -6.93 -20.13
C PHE A 200 -18.93 -8.07 -19.11
N ALA A 201 -18.05 -8.09 -18.11
CA ALA A 201 -18.13 -9.06 -17.02
C ALA A 201 -19.43 -8.90 -16.21
N ALA A 202 -19.83 -7.66 -15.92
CA ALA A 202 -21.10 -7.38 -15.25
C ALA A 202 -22.30 -7.85 -16.08
N ASP A 203 -22.33 -7.55 -17.39
CA ASP A 203 -23.36 -8.03 -18.32
C ASP A 203 -23.46 -9.56 -18.38
N TYR A 204 -22.31 -10.26 -18.36
CA TYR A 204 -22.26 -11.73 -18.32
C TYR A 204 -22.97 -12.32 -17.09
N PHE A 205 -22.76 -11.76 -15.90
CA PHE A 205 -23.43 -12.23 -14.67
C PHE A 205 -24.90 -11.79 -14.61
N ASN A 206 -25.21 -10.56 -15.07
CA ASN A 206 -26.60 -10.09 -15.15
C ASN A 206 -27.46 -10.98 -16.05
N LYS A 207 -26.92 -11.43 -17.20
CA LYS A 207 -27.61 -12.38 -18.11
C LYS A 207 -27.89 -13.75 -17.49
N GLN A 208 -27.19 -14.10 -16.40
CA GLN A 208 -27.44 -15.31 -15.62
C GLN A 208 -28.42 -15.08 -14.46
N GLY A 209 -29.02 -13.88 -14.37
CA GLY A 209 -29.99 -13.54 -13.32
C GLY A 209 -29.36 -13.05 -12.02
N LEU A 210 -28.04 -12.85 -11.97
CA LEU A 210 -27.35 -12.33 -10.80
C LEU A 210 -27.33 -10.80 -10.80
N LYS A 211 -27.23 -10.19 -9.63
CA LYS A 211 -27.03 -8.75 -9.45
C LYS A 211 -25.53 -8.46 -9.36
N VAL A 212 -25.10 -7.35 -9.94
CA VAL A 212 -23.68 -6.95 -9.97
C VAL A 212 -23.51 -5.52 -9.45
N MET A 213 -22.45 -5.31 -8.67
CA MET A 213 -22.03 -3.99 -8.21
C MET A 213 -20.52 -3.83 -8.41
N GLU A 214 -20.10 -2.73 -9.03
CA GLU A 214 -18.70 -2.33 -9.04
C GLU A 214 -18.32 -1.76 -7.67
N VAL A 215 -17.30 -2.33 -7.02
CA VAL A 215 -16.93 -1.98 -5.65
C VAL A 215 -15.54 -1.37 -5.56
N GLU A 216 -14.50 -1.97 -6.16
CA GLU A 216 -13.09 -1.61 -5.90
C GLU A 216 -12.82 -1.44 -4.37
N SER A 217 -11.80 -0.66 -3.97
CA SER A 217 -11.37 -0.57 -2.56
C SER A 217 -12.12 0.49 -1.74
N VAL A 218 -12.55 1.60 -2.37
CA VAL A 218 -13.03 2.80 -1.65
C VAL A 218 -14.27 2.56 -0.77
N PRO A 219 -15.30 1.81 -1.20
CA PRO A 219 -16.45 1.51 -0.34
C PRO A 219 -16.07 0.81 0.97
N PHE A 220 -15.04 -0.03 0.94
CA PHE A 220 -14.53 -0.70 2.14
C PHE A 220 -13.79 0.28 3.07
N HIS A 221 -13.10 1.28 2.52
CA HIS A 221 -12.54 2.38 3.32
C HIS A 221 -13.61 3.25 3.97
N VAL A 222 -14.74 3.47 3.29
CA VAL A 222 -15.88 4.16 3.90
C VAL A 222 -16.41 3.33 5.07
N LEU A 223 -16.70 2.04 4.86
CA LEU A 223 -17.18 1.15 5.92
C LEU A 223 -16.21 1.12 7.10
N PHE A 224 -14.91 1.01 6.82
CA PHE A 224 -13.88 1.07 7.85
C PHE A 224 -13.88 2.41 8.60
N GLY A 225 -13.93 3.54 7.89
CA GLY A 225 -13.98 4.86 8.50
C GLY A 225 -15.22 5.03 9.39
N VAL A 226 -16.41 4.68 8.89
CA VAL A 226 -17.67 4.79 9.64
C VAL A 226 -17.68 3.90 10.87
N PHE A 227 -17.30 2.63 10.73
CA PHE A 227 -17.44 1.69 11.83
C PHE A 227 -16.26 1.66 12.78
N MET A 228 -15.06 2.12 12.40
CA MET A 228 -13.87 1.99 13.26
C MET A 228 -13.43 3.31 13.89
N TYR A 229 -14.01 4.47 13.53
CA TYR A 229 -13.51 5.76 14.02
C TYR A 229 -13.45 5.86 15.56
N LEU A 230 -14.41 5.28 16.28
CA LEU A 230 -14.39 5.27 17.75
C LEU A 230 -13.16 4.58 18.36
N VAL A 231 -12.59 3.60 17.65
CA VAL A 231 -11.38 2.88 18.09
C VAL A 231 -10.12 3.54 17.57
N ILE A 232 -10.16 4.07 16.33
CA ILE A 232 -9.00 4.69 15.69
C ILE A 232 -8.71 6.08 16.24
N GLU A 233 -9.75 6.90 16.43
CA GLU A 233 -9.64 8.28 16.90
C GLU A 233 -9.88 8.39 18.42
N ASP A 234 -9.63 7.29 19.14
CA ASP A 234 -9.78 7.19 20.59
C ASP A 234 -8.86 8.20 21.31
N PRO A 235 -9.41 9.19 22.04
CA PRO A 235 -8.60 10.18 22.77
C PRO A 235 -7.79 9.57 23.92
N ASP A 236 -8.15 8.38 24.40
CA ASP A 236 -7.46 7.68 25.48
C ASP A 236 -6.35 6.75 24.94
N ASP A 237 -6.18 6.64 23.61
CA ASP A 237 -5.06 5.89 23.04
C ASP A 237 -3.73 6.55 23.43
N THR A 238 -2.88 5.82 24.15
CA THR A 238 -1.58 6.30 24.64
C THR A 238 -0.59 6.70 23.54
N LYS A 239 -0.82 6.27 22.30
CA LYS A 239 -0.06 6.67 21.11
C LYS A 239 -0.82 7.64 20.22
N GLY A 240 -2.05 8.02 20.61
CA GLY A 240 -2.85 9.02 19.94
C GLY A 240 -2.13 10.35 19.89
N ARG A 241 -2.03 10.93 18.70
CA ARG A 241 -1.51 12.29 18.51
C ARG A 241 -2.50 13.13 17.73
N VAL A 242 -2.48 14.42 18.00
CA VAL A 242 -3.22 15.39 17.19
C VAL A 242 -2.55 15.48 15.82
N VAL A 243 -3.35 15.27 14.78
CA VAL A 243 -2.95 15.40 13.38
C VAL A 243 -3.78 16.45 12.69
N GLN A 244 -3.15 17.18 11.77
CA GLN A 244 -3.80 18.21 10.97
C GLN A 244 -3.57 17.96 9.49
N PHE A 245 -4.62 18.09 8.69
CA PHE A 245 -4.54 17.98 7.23
C PHE A 245 -5.63 18.82 6.57
N SER A 246 -5.40 19.24 5.33
CA SER A 246 -6.40 20.02 4.57
C SER A 246 -7.58 19.14 4.17
N SER A 247 -8.78 19.72 4.21
CA SER A 247 -10.00 19.04 3.75
C SER A 247 -9.85 18.50 2.33
N ARG A 248 -10.36 17.28 2.14
CA ARG A 248 -10.41 16.63 0.84
C ARG A 248 -11.57 17.11 0.00
N ASN A 249 -12.67 17.52 0.64
CA ASN A 249 -13.76 18.22 -0.05
C ASN A 249 -13.22 19.49 -0.71
N ASP A 250 -12.50 20.32 0.06
CA ASP A 250 -11.87 21.54 -0.48
C ASP A 250 -10.90 21.26 -1.62
N PHE A 251 -10.15 20.15 -1.56
CA PHE A 251 -9.28 19.73 -2.66
C PHE A 251 -10.08 19.35 -3.92
N ASP A 252 -11.14 18.55 -3.76
CA ASP A 252 -11.97 18.06 -4.88
C ASP A 252 -12.79 19.20 -5.53
N THR A 253 -13.26 20.18 -4.74
CA THR A 253 -14.03 21.35 -5.23
C THR A 253 -13.17 22.55 -5.57
N ASN A 254 -11.87 22.51 -5.27
CA ASN A 254 -10.94 23.63 -5.36
C ASN A 254 -11.42 24.87 -4.54
N THR A 255 -11.94 24.62 -3.33
CA THR A 255 -12.40 25.65 -2.38
C THR A 255 -11.52 25.70 -1.11
N ARG A 256 -11.89 26.55 -0.14
CA ARG A 256 -11.26 26.65 1.19
C ARG A 256 -12.31 26.81 2.31
N GLN A 257 -13.48 26.20 2.13
CA GLN A 257 -14.62 26.39 3.02
C GLN A 257 -14.46 25.62 4.34
N GLU A 258 -13.93 24.40 4.28
CA GLU A 258 -13.74 23.54 5.46
C GLU A 258 -12.38 23.78 6.12
N GLY A 259 -11.34 24.07 5.33
CA GLY A 259 -10.02 24.42 5.82
C GLY A 259 -9.23 23.23 6.36
N ILE A 260 -8.65 23.42 7.56
CA ILE A 260 -7.80 22.41 8.21
C ILE A 260 -8.66 21.53 9.11
N ILE A 261 -8.62 20.23 8.87
CA ILE A 261 -9.21 19.20 9.72
C ILE A 261 -8.20 18.83 10.78
N THR A 262 -8.68 18.74 12.03
CA THR A 262 -7.89 18.27 13.17
C THR A 262 -8.55 17.01 13.72
N THR A 263 -7.77 15.93 13.88
CA THR A 263 -8.24 14.68 14.49
C THR A 263 -7.12 14.01 15.30
N ILE A 264 -7.44 12.91 15.98
CA ILE A 264 -6.47 12.07 16.69
C ILE A 264 -6.17 10.86 15.83
N LEU A 265 -4.89 10.57 15.58
CA LEU A 265 -4.46 9.31 14.97
C LEU A 265 -3.27 8.76 15.73
N PRO A 266 -3.28 7.46 16.09
CA PRO A 266 -2.13 6.80 16.67
C PRO A 266 -0.90 6.83 15.74
N ASP A 267 0.30 6.96 16.31
CA ASP A 267 1.55 6.93 15.54
C ASP A 267 1.75 5.64 14.73
N ASP A 268 1.21 4.54 15.24
CA ASP A 268 1.24 3.22 14.60
C ASP A 268 0.00 2.93 13.73
N PHE A 269 -0.93 3.89 13.56
CA PHE A 269 -2.18 3.70 12.83
C PHE A 269 -1.97 3.02 11.47
N GLY A 270 -2.74 1.97 11.24
CA GLY A 270 -2.79 1.20 10.01
C GLY A 270 -1.63 0.24 9.77
N SER A 271 -0.68 0.15 10.71
CA SER A 271 0.32 -0.91 10.74
C SER A 271 -0.19 -2.17 11.46
N ALA A 272 0.53 -3.28 11.33
CA ALA A 272 0.24 -4.49 12.12
C ALA A 272 0.43 -4.28 13.63
N LEU A 273 1.35 -3.40 14.04
CA LEU A 273 1.60 -3.11 15.45
C LEU A 273 0.41 -2.43 16.13
N TYR A 274 -0.31 -1.58 15.39
CA TYR A 274 -1.57 -1.01 15.87
C TYR A 274 -2.59 -2.09 16.19
N TYR A 275 -2.79 -3.03 15.25
CA TYR A 275 -3.71 -4.15 15.47
C TYR A 275 -3.32 -4.99 16.67
N GLU A 276 -2.03 -5.38 16.78
CA GLU A 276 -1.55 -6.21 17.88
C GLU A 276 -1.77 -5.57 19.24
N ARG A 277 -1.54 -4.25 19.33
CA ARG A 277 -1.74 -3.45 20.54
C ARG A 277 -3.22 -3.28 20.89
N GLN A 278 -4.06 -2.97 19.90
CA GLN A 278 -5.48 -2.68 20.09
C GLN A 278 -6.41 -3.88 19.87
N ARG A 279 -5.86 -5.09 19.73
CA ARG A 279 -6.61 -6.30 19.34
C ARG A 279 -7.84 -6.57 20.20
N GLU A 280 -7.68 -6.50 21.53
CA GLU A 280 -8.79 -6.76 22.46
C GLU A 280 -9.89 -5.69 22.33
N LEU A 281 -9.50 -4.42 22.21
CA LEU A 281 -10.43 -3.31 22.00
C LEU A 281 -11.16 -3.43 20.66
N ILE A 282 -10.43 -3.77 19.59
CA ILE A 282 -10.98 -4.00 18.25
C ILE A 282 -11.99 -5.16 18.29
N TYR A 283 -11.65 -6.30 18.90
CA TYR A 283 -12.58 -7.43 19.00
C TYR A 283 -13.82 -7.09 19.83
N TRP A 284 -13.64 -6.41 20.96
CA TRP A 284 -14.76 -5.94 21.77
C TRP A 284 -15.66 -5.02 20.95
N HIS A 285 -15.09 -4.02 20.28
CA HIS A 285 -15.82 -3.05 19.47
C HIS A 285 -16.62 -3.74 18.35
N LEU A 286 -15.98 -4.62 17.59
CA LEU A 286 -16.65 -5.40 16.54
C LEU A 286 -17.78 -6.28 17.10
N SER A 287 -17.64 -6.82 18.32
CA SER A 287 -18.69 -7.59 18.97
C SER A 287 -19.93 -6.75 19.32
N LYS A 288 -19.78 -5.42 19.45
CA LYS A 288 -20.87 -4.48 19.73
C LYS A 288 -21.61 -4.03 18.48
N LEU A 289 -21.10 -4.30 17.28
CA LEU A 289 -21.83 -4.00 16.05
C LEU A 289 -23.06 -4.91 15.91
N HIS A 290 -24.21 -4.29 15.66
CA HIS A 290 -25.50 -4.97 15.52
C HIS A 290 -26.32 -4.37 14.37
N ASP A 291 -27.14 -3.34 14.62
CA ASP A 291 -27.98 -2.69 13.63
C ASP A 291 -27.11 -1.81 12.72
N LEU A 292 -26.58 -2.40 11.65
CA LEU A 292 -25.63 -1.73 10.79
C LEU A 292 -26.25 -0.55 10.05
N ASP A 293 -27.53 -0.61 9.64
CA ASP A 293 -28.18 0.49 8.95
C ASP A 293 -28.30 1.71 9.88
N TRP A 294 -28.80 1.50 11.10
CA TRP A 294 -28.89 2.58 12.08
C TRP A 294 -27.52 3.12 12.48
N LEU A 295 -26.56 2.23 12.78
CA LEU A 295 -25.20 2.63 13.17
C LEU A 295 -24.49 3.37 12.05
N PHE A 296 -24.63 2.93 10.79
CA PHE A 296 -24.00 3.58 9.65
C PHE A 296 -24.50 5.02 9.51
N ASP A 297 -25.82 5.22 9.52
CA ASP A 297 -26.42 6.55 9.38
C ASP A 297 -26.09 7.44 10.58
N TYR A 298 -26.11 6.87 11.79
CA TYR A 298 -25.80 7.62 13.01
C TYR A 298 -24.33 8.03 13.09
N TRP A 299 -23.39 7.17 12.69
CA TRP A 299 -21.94 7.43 12.78
C TRP A 299 -21.35 8.12 11.53
N LEU A 300 -22.13 8.29 10.46
CA LEU A 300 -21.62 8.82 9.19
C LEU A 300 -20.98 10.21 9.35
N ASP A 301 -21.65 11.12 10.05
CA ASP A 301 -21.15 12.49 10.24
C ASP A 301 -19.97 12.53 11.21
N TYR A 302 -20.04 11.77 12.32
CA TYR A 302 -18.97 11.74 13.34
C TYR A 302 -17.66 11.14 12.81
N SER A 303 -17.75 10.19 11.87
CA SER A 303 -16.59 9.58 11.23
C SER A 303 -15.97 10.42 10.11
N SER A 304 -16.49 11.62 9.83
CA SER A 304 -16.07 12.45 8.69
C SER A 304 -14.56 12.71 8.67
N ASN A 305 -13.95 13.00 9.82
CA ASN A 305 -12.51 13.28 9.91
C ASN A 305 -11.67 12.10 9.43
N LEU A 306 -11.90 10.91 9.99
CA LEU A 306 -11.21 9.69 9.56
C LEU A 306 -11.49 9.40 8.08
N ARG A 307 -12.72 9.53 7.62
CA ARG A 307 -13.06 9.32 6.20
C ARG A 307 -12.34 10.29 5.26
N GLN A 308 -12.20 11.56 5.65
CA GLN A 308 -11.42 12.54 4.89
C GLN A 308 -9.92 12.18 4.90
N TYR A 309 -9.38 11.74 6.04
CA TYR A 309 -7.99 11.26 6.11
C TYR A 309 -7.75 10.09 5.14
N LEU A 310 -8.71 9.17 5.06
CA LEU A 310 -8.68 7.97 4.23
C LEU A 310 -9.07 8.19 2.76
N TRP A 311 -9.35 9.43 2.35
CA TRP A 311 -9.87 9.76 1.01
C TRP A 311 -11.21 9.05 0.66
N ALA A 312 -11.98 8.66 1.68
CA ALA A 312 -13.23 7.90 1.60
C ALA A 312 -14.44 8.76 1.99
N HIS A 313 -14.50 10.00 1.47
CA HIS A 313 -15.45 11.01 1.92
C HIS A 313 -16.57 11.33 0.93
N ARG A 314 -16.47 10.85 -0.32
CA ARG A 314 -17.38 11.26 -1.40
C ARG A 314 -18.74 10.58 -1.29
N GLU A 315 -19.81 11.32 -1.55
CA GLU A 315 -21.19 10.83 -1.49
C GLU A 315 -21.45 9.57 -2.33
N LYS A 316 -20.86 9.50 -3.53
CA LYS A 316 -20.98 8.32 -4.40
C LYS A 316 -20.40 7.05 -3.76
N ASP A 317 -19.31 7.20 -3.02
CA ASP A 317 -18.59 6.09 -2.39
C ASP A 317 -19.31 5.68 -1.09
N ILE A 318 -19.89 6.65 -0.37
CA ILE A 318 -20.76 6.41 0.79
C ILE A 318 -22.01 5.63 0.40
N SER A 319 -22.70 6.08 -0.65
CA SER A 319 -23.90 5.40 -1.16
C SER A 319 -23.58 3.97 -1.61
N LYS A 320 -22.42 3.78 -2.24
CA LYS A 320 -21.93 2.46 -2.65
C LYS A 320 -21.59 1.58 -1.45
N ALA A 321 -20.93 2.13 -0.43
CA ALA A 321 -20.60 1.44 0.82
C ALA A 321 -21.83 0.91 1.55
N LYS A 322 -22.90 1.72 1.66
CA LYS A 322 -24.16 1.28 2.26
C LYS A 322 -24.80 0.10 1.49
N ARG A 323 -24.71 0.10 0.16
CA ARG A 323 -25.18 -1.04 -0.64
C ARG A 323 -24.32 -2.29 -0.43
N VAL A 324 -23.00 -2.15 -0.37
CA VAL A 324 -22.08 -3.27 -0.05
C VAL A 324 -22.40 -3.85 1.33
N MET A 325 -22.61 -2.99 2.33
CA MET A 325 -23.00 -3.38 3.68
C MET A 325 -24.24 -4.28 3.69
N ASN A 326 -25.26 -3.89 2.92
CA ASN A 326 -26.53 -4.62 2.88
C ASN A 326 -26.40 -5.98 2.18
N VAL A 327 -25.53 -6.09 1.18
CA VAL A 327 -25.25 -7.37 0.50
C VAL A 327 -24.44 -8.31 1.40
N LEU A 328 -23.42 -7.79 2.08
CA LEU A 328 -22.54 -8.62 2.90
C LEU A 328 -23.18 -9.03 4.23
N GLY A 329 -23.97 -8.14 4.83
CA GLY A 329 -24.57 -8.34 6.14
C GLY A 329 -23.56 -8.28 7.30
N LEU A 330 -24.09 -8.30 8.53
CA LEU A 330 -23.35 -8.01 9.76
C LEU A 330 -22.05 -8.79 9.92
N GLU A 331 -22.12 -10.12 9.85
CA GLU A 331 -20.99 -10.97 10.17
C GLU A 331 -19.86 -10.87 9.12
N ASN A 332 -20.20 -10.68 7.85
CA ASN A 332 -19.18 -10.48 6.82
C ASN A 332 -18.57 -9.07 6.89
N ILE A 333 -19.35 -8.06 7.30
CA ILE A 333 -18.81 -6.72 7.57
C ILE A 333 -17.82 -6.75 8.74
N LYS A 334 -18.11 -7.46 9.83
CA LYS A 334 -17.13 -7.64 10.93
C LYS A 334 -15.82 -8.27 10.44
N LYS A 335 -15.89 -9.26 9.53
CA LYS A 335 -14.68 -9.86 8.92
C LYS A 335 -13.89 -8.88 8.08
N VAL A 336 -14.57 -8.08 7.24
CA VAL A 336 -13.95 -7.01 6.45
C VAL A 336 -13.24 -6.01 7.37
N LEU A 337 -13.94 -5.50 8.38
CA LEU A 337 -13.39 -4.51 9.31
C LEU A 337 -12.18 -5.04 10.07
N ASN A 338 -12.27 -6.27 10.58
CA ASN A 338 -11.16 -6.94 11.26
C ASN A 338 -9.96 -7.16 10.32
N TYR A 339 -10.20 -7.65 9.10
CA TYR A 339 -9.15 -7.84 8.10
C TYR A 339 -8.44 -6.52 7.76
N MET A 340 -9.20 -5.44 7.53
CA MET A 340 -8.62 -4.13 7.31
C MET A 340 -7.85 -3.63 8.53
N ALA A 341 -8.36 -3.83 9.75
CA ALA A 341 -7.68 -3.41 10.96
C ALA A 341 -6.32 -4.12 11.17
N MET A 342 -6.18 -5.38 10.74
CA MET A 342 -4.94 -6.17 10.90
C MET A 342 -3.69 -5.50 10.33
N ASN A 343 -3.83 -4.81 9.19
CA ASN A 343 -2.76 -4.02 8.59
C ASN A 343 -3.38 -3.12 7.51
N TYR A 344 -4.02 -2.04 7.93
CA TYR A 344 -4.84 -1.19 7.07
C TYR A 344 -4.10 -0.75 5.80
N TRP A 345 -2.85 -0.31 5.92
CA TRP A 345 -2.09 0.17 4.77
C TRP A 345 -1.71 -0.94 3.79
N LYS A 346 -1.42 -2.14 4.29
CA LYS A 346 -1.15 -3.31 3.44
C LYS A 346 -2.43 -3.87 2.80
N ASN A 347 -3.56 -3.71 3.47
CA ASN A 347 -4.86 -4.21 3.04
C ASN A 347 -5.72 -3.11 2.38
N PHE A 348 -5.12 -1.96 2.10
CA PHE A 348 -5.79 -0.78 1.54
C PHE A 348 -6.22 -1.03 0.09
N CYS A 349 -5.29 -1.52 -0.74
CA CYS A 349 -5.52 -1.76 -2.16
C CYS A 349 -5.81 -3.25 -2.46
N GLY A 350 -6.21 -3.51 -3.71
CA GLY A 350 -6.31 -4.88 -4.25
C GLY A 350 -7.67 -5.53 -4.12
N TRP A 351 -8.67 -4.79 -3.63
CA TRP A 351 -10.05 -5.27 -3.60
C TRP A 351 -10.57 -5.54 -5.03
N PRO A 352 -11.33 -6.62 -5.23
CA PRO A 352 -11.84 -7.00 -6.55
C PRO A 352 -12.77 -5.95 -7.16
N ASP A 353 -12.82 -5.90 -8.50
CA ASP A 353 -13.62 -4.92 -9.23
C ASP A 353 -15.12 -5.04 -8.94
N LEU A 354 -15.63 -6.28 -8.88
CA LEU A 354 -17.07 -6.55 -8.76
C LEU A 354 -17.44 -7.35 -7.50
N LEU A 355 -18.61 -7.03 -6.96
CA LEU A 355 -19.38 -7.85 -6.04
C LEU A 355 -20.61 -8.38 -6.79
N VAL A 356 -20.69 -9.70 -6.95
CA VAL A 356 -21.79 -10.38 -7.63
C VAL A 356 -22.60 -11.13 -6.58
N PHE A 357 -23.92 -11.00 -6.62
CA PHE A 357 -24.80 -11.52 -5.58
C PHE A 357 -26.21 -11.82 -6.08
N ASP A 358 -26.91 -12.63 -5.32
CA ASP A 358 -28.36 -12.82 -5.38
C ASP A 358 -28.91 -12.69 -3.95
N ASP A 359 -30.10 -13.24 -3.69
CA ASP A 359 -30.74 -13.14 -2.38
C ASP A 359 -30.18 -14.17 -1.37
N GLU A 360 -29.41 -15.17 -1.81
CA GLU A 360 -28.88 -16.26 -0.98
C GLU A 360 -27.36 -16.21 -0.81
N SER A 361 -26.64 -15.63 -1.78
CA SER A 361 -25.19 -15.74 -1.86
C SER A 361 -24.53 -14.54 -2.53
N PHE A 362 -23.23 -14.39 -2.27
CA PHE A 362 -22.37 -13.42 -2.96
C PHE A 362 -20.98 -14.00 -3.22
N PHE A 363 -20.27 -13.39 -4.16
CA PHE A 363 -18.86 -13.62 -4.42
C PHE A 363 -18.22 -12.38 -5.05
N PHE A 364 -16.90 -12.26 -4.88
CA PHE A 364 -16.12 -11.21 -5.50
C PHE A 364 -15.54 -11.65 -6.84
N VAL A 365 -15.39 -10.71 -7.78
CA VAL A 365 -14.80 -10.97 -9.09
C VAL A 365 -13.78 -9.89 -9.43
N GLU A 366 -12.55 -10.33 -9.69
CA GLU A 366 -11.50 -9.52 -10.30
C GLU A 366 -11.55 -9.71 -11.81
N VAL A 367 -11.63 -8.62 -12.57
CA VAL A 367 -11.79 -8.63 -14.01
C VAL A 367 -10.45 -8.36 -14.69
N LYS A 368 -10.06 -9.23 -15.62
CA LYS A 368 -8.80 -9.13 -16.35
C LYS A 368 -9.00 -9.26 -17.85
N SER A 369 -8.35 -8.38 -18.60
CA SER A 369 -8.15 -8.61 -20.03
C SER A 369 -7.18 -9.79 -20.27
N ARG A 370 -7.13 -10.32 -21.49
CA ARG A 370 -6.32 -11.50 -21.84
C ARG A 370 -4.86 -11.46 -21.35
N ASN A 371 -4.22 -10.31 -21.47
CA ASN A 371 -2.80 -10.15 -21.15
C ASN A 371 -2.58 -9.45 -19.81
N ASP A 372 -3.66 -9.00 -19.15
CA ASP A 372 -3.55 -8.39 -17.84
C ASP A 372 -3.32 -9.47 -16.77
N LYS A 373 -2.50 -9.12 -15.77
CA LYS A 373 -2.12 -10.00 -14.67
C LYS A 373 -2.59 -9.38 -13.37
N LEU A 374 -2.74 -10.21 -12.34
CA LEU A 374 -2.99 -9.71 -11.00
C LEU A 374 -1.83 -8.81 -10.55
N SER A 375 -2.17 -7.66 -9.99
CA SER A 375 -1.21 -6.82 -9.28
C SER A 375 -0.77 -7.50 -7.97
N GLU A 376 0.29 -6.98 -7.34
CA GLU A 376 0.73 -7.50 -6.04
C GLU A 376 -0.35 -7.31 -4.96
N ASP A 377 -1.03 -6.17 -4.97
CA ASP A 377 -2.10 -5.87 -4.01
C ASP A 377 -3.29 -6.82 -4.20
N GLN A 378 -3.65 -7.16 -5.44
CA GLN A 378 -4.72 -8.13 -5.73
C GLN A 378 -4.36 -9.54 -5.28
N LYS A 379 -3.10 -9.96 -5.48
CA LYS A 379 -2.59 -11.23 -4.96
C LYS A 379 -2.62 -11.26 -3.42
N ASN A 380 -2.17 -10.18 -2.79
CA ASN A 380 -2.21 -10.02 -1.34
C ASN A 380 -3.66 -10.09 -0.81
N TRP A 381 -4.61 -9.46 -1.51
CA TRP A 381 -6.02 -9.53 -1.14
C TRP A 381 -6.56 -10.96 -1.24
N LEU A 382 -6.28 -11.72 -2.31
CA LEU A 382 -6.73 -13.11 -2.43
C LEU A 382 -6.22 -14.00 -1.29
N LEU A 383 -4.93 -13.86 -0.95
CA LEU A 383 -4.30 -14.59 0.16
C LEU A 383 -4.91 -14.19 1.51
N GLY A 384 -5.07 -12.87 1.74
CA GLY A 384 -5.69 -12.31 2.92
C GLY A 384 -7.15 -12.75 3.08
N ASN A 385 -7.91 -12.72 2.00
CA ASN A 385 -9.28 -13.21 1.94
C ASN A 385 -9.36 -14.68 2.34
N LYS A 386 -8.56 -15.58 1.73
CA LYS A 386 -8.56 -17.00 2.11
C LYS A 386 -8.24 -17.21 3.59
N LYS A 387 -7.29 -16.45 4.13
CA LYS A 387 -6.83 -16.63 5.51
C LYS A 387 -7.79 -16.04 6.55
N HIS A 388 -8.47 -14.94 6.25
CA HIS A 388 -9.14 -14.13 7.26
C HIS A 388 -10.64 -13.89 7.04
N MET A 389 -11.11 -13.87 5.79
CA MET A 389 -12.50 -13.52 5.46
C MET A 389 -13.31 -14.71 4.94
N GLY A 390 -12.68 -15.57 4.14
CA GLY A 390 -13.29 -16.76 3.56
C GLY A 390 -14.36 -16.47 2.50
N PHE A 391 -14.32 -15.31 1.84
CA PHE A 391 -15.27 -15.00 0.77
C PHE A 391 -14.92 -15.77 -0.49
N LYS A 392 -15.94 -16.17 -1.25
CA LYS A 392 -15.73 -16.72 -2.59
C LYS A 392 -15.18 -15.61 -3.49
N ALA A 393 -14.13 -15.92 -4.24
CA ALA A 393 -13.51 -15.01 -5.19
C ALA A 393 -13.28 -15.72 -6.52
N LYS A 394 -13.49 -15.00 -7.62
CA LYS A 394 -13.24 -15.47 -8.98
C LYS A 394 -12.40 -14.46 -9.75
N ILE A 395 -11.71 -14.95 -10.78
CA ILE A 395 -11.06 -14.10 -11.78
C ILE A 395 -11.82 -14.27 -13.09
N PHE A 396 -12.39 -13.19 -13.61
CA PHE A 396 -13.07 -13.18 -14.89
C PHE A 396 -12.11 -12.67 -15.96
N LYS A 397 -11.76 -13.54 -16.90
CA LYS A 397 -10.79 -13.25 -17.95
C LYS A 397 -11.46 -13.15 -19.31
N VAL A 398 -11.25 -12.02 -19.99
CA VAL A 398 -11.78 -11.81 -21.34
C VAL A 398 -10.71 -12.17 -22.38
N GLY A 399 -10.97 -13.25 -23.12
CA GLY A 399 -10.16 -13.72 -24.24
C GLY A 399 -10.67 -13.18 -25.57
N LYS A 400 -9.84 -13.19 -26.61
CA LYS A 400 -10.28 -12.84 -27.97
C LYS A 400 -10.95 -14.05 -28.60
N SER A 401 -12.16 -13.86 -29.13
CA SER A 401 -12.71 -14.79 -30.12
C SER A 401 -11.81 -14.76 -31.36
N ASN A 402 -11.34 -15.92 -31.82
CA ASN A 402 -10.77 -16.00 -33.17
C ASN A 402 -11.92 -15.73 -34.14
N ALA A 403 -11.72 -14.77 -35.04
CA ALA A 403 -12.55 -14.64 -36.24
C ALA A 403 -12.28 -15.82 -37.18
#